data_AF-A0A9E2YS33-F1
#
_entry.id   AF-A0A9E2YS33-F1
#
_cell.length_a   1.000
_cell.length_b   1.000
_cell.length_c   1.000
_cell.angle_alpha   90.00
_cell.angle_beta   90.00
_cell.angle_gamma   90.00
#
_symmetry.space_group_name_H-M   'P 1'
#
loop_
_entity.id
_entity.type
_entity.pdbx_description
1 polymer ?
#
loop_
_entity_poly.entity_id
_entity_poly.type
_entity_poly.pdbx_seq_one_letter_code
_entity_poly.pdbx_strand_id
1 'polypeptide(L)'
;MQNERLTAFVAASKSKGVSDDFLAALLMRRGWPREDVFDAIGSYWESVTGVMIPERAGRGESARDGFLYLLAFITLSVWSSQLGSMLFQFIDHWFPDPVVVPWRDVRLSVTWQMASIAVAFPIFAVVMRIILREAAHSPERLQSGVRRWLTYIALLLTASGVLCDLIAFLDRFLQGGLTTRFVLKVLTVLVICGAIFVYYLGSLRWGRSDDELRQAKKRSLIFGAGSLAVVVIAFCTGLTIAGTPSVQRLVEADRRRVDDLRQLAAGMYGRHQRSLNPQTQALPPRLSDAVGVDATRRVDPASGRPYEYIPLEGTRYQLCAAFAVTNADEVPAPIFWRHEAGRTCFTFDAKESPPWQ
;
A
#
# COMPACT_ATOMS: atom_id res chain seq x y z
N MET A 1 -14.52 48.60 -13.57
CA MET A 1 -14.03 49.99 -13.67
C MET A 1 -12.67 50.18 -14.33
N GLN A 2 -11.56 49.61 -13.85
CA GLN A 2 -10.24 49.86 -14.48
C GLN A 2 -10.11 49.18 -15.87
N ASN A 3 -10.49 47.90 -16.01
CA ASN A 3 -10.48 47.21 -17.31
C ASN A 3 -11.48 47.75 -18.34
N GLU A 4 -12.60 48.35 -17.90
CA GLU A 4 -13.53 49.05 -18.79
C GLU A 4 -12.93 50.34 -19.35
N ARG A 5 -12.14 51.06 -18.55
CA ARG A 5 -11.41 52.24 -19.03
C ARG A 5 -10.29 51.87 -20.00
N LEU A 6 -9.63 50.73 -19.76
CA LEU A 6 -8.60 50.18 -20.66
C LEU A 6 -9.19 49.83 -22.03
N THR A 7 -10.26 49.03 -22.04
CA THR A 7 -10.95 48.62 -23.29
C THR A 7 -11.55 49.81 -24.04
N ALA A 8 -12.16 50.78 -23.34
CA ALA A 8 -12.65 52.02 -23.95
C ALA A 8 -11.52 52.86 -24.57
N PHE A 9 -10.36 52.95 -23.90
CA PHE A 9 -9.19 53.66 -24.42
C PHE A 9 -8.57 52.96 -25.64
N VAL A 10 -8.47 51.63 -25.60
CA VAL A 10 -7.98 50.81 -26.73
C VAL A 10 -8.90 51.01 -27.95
N ALA A 11 -10.23 50.92 -27.76
CA ALA A 11 -11.19 51.13 -28.83
C ALA A 11 -11.11 52.55 -29.45
N ALA A 12 -11.05 53.59 -28.62
CA ALA A 12 -10.93 54.98 -29.07
C ALA A 12 -9.58 55.32 -29.72
N SER A 13 -8.51 54.62 -29.33
CA SER A 13 -7.18 54.77 -29.94
C SER A 13 -7.10 54.03 -31.27
N LYS A 14 -7.73 52.86 -31.36
CA LYS A 14 -7.82 52.07 -32.58
C LYS A 14 -8.67 52.73 -33.66
N SER A 15 -9.75 53.41 -33.30
CA SER A 15 -10.54 54.21 -34.26
C SER A 15 -9.75 55.39 -34.87
N LYS A 16 -8.59 55.74 -34.30
CA LYS A 16 -7.68 56.79 -34.81
C LYS A 16 -6.48 56.24 -35.59
N GLY A 17 -6.43 54.93 -35.86
CA GLY A 17 -5.39 54.30 -36.69
C GLY A 17 -4.05 54.05 -35.97
N VAL A 18 -4.05 53.98 -34.64
CA VAL A 18 -2.83 53.72 -33.85
C VAL A 18 -2.40 52.25 -33.95
N SER A 19 -1.08 51.99 -34.08
CA SER A 19 -0.53 50.64 -34.17
C SER A 19 -0.63 49.87 -32.85
N ASP A 20 -0.77 48.54 -32.93
CA ASP A 20 -0.82 47.64 -31.76
C ASP A 20 0.44 47.73 -30.91
N ASP A 21 1.62 47.78 -31.56
CA ASP A 21 2.91 47.85 -30.88
C ASP A 21 3.06 49.14 -30.05
N PHE A 22 2.58 50.27 -30.59
CA PHE A 22 2.60 51.54 -29.88
C PHE A 22 1.65 51.53 -28.68
N LEU A 23 0.43 51.01 -28.86
CA LEU A 23 -0.57 50.87 -27.81
C LEU A 23 -0.05 49.98 -26.67
N ALA A 24 0.53 48.83 -27.03
CA ALA A 24 1.11 47.89 -26.10
C ALA A 24 2.26 48.52 -25.29
N ALA A 25 3.20 49.19 -25.98
CA ALA A 25 4.32 49.86 -25.33
C ALA A 25 3.88 51.01 -24.42
N LEU A 26 2.89 51.82 -24.84
CA LEU A 26 2.36 52.94 -24.06
C LEU A 26 1.70 52.47 -22.76
N LEU A 27 0.85 51.44 -22.85
CA LEU A 27 0.11 50.91 -21.72
C LEU A 27 1.03 50.19 -20.73
N MET A 28 1.97 49.37 -21.22
CA MET A 28 2.97 48.72 -20.37
C MET A 28 3.88 49.73 -19.64
N ARG A 29 4.27 50.83 -20.31
CA ARG A 29 5.05 51.92 -19.67
C ARG A 29 4.27 52.67 -18.59
N ARG A 30 2.94 52.62 -18.64
CA ARG A 30 2.04 53.19 -17.61
C ARG A 30 1.71 52.21 -16.49
N GLY A 31 2.33 51.02 -16.48
CA GLY A 31 2.22 50.03 -15.42
C GLY A 31 1.10 49.01 -15.63
N TRP A 32 0.48 48.96 -16.81
CA TRP A 32 -0.51 47.92 -17.10
C TRP A 32 0.17 46.54 -17.30
N PRO A 33 -0.42 45.45 -16.76
CA PRO A 33 0.07 44.10 -16.99
C PRO A 33 0.03 43.74 -18.47
N ARG A 34 1.04 42.99 -18.93
CA ARG A 34 1.14 42.56 -20.33
C ARG A 34 -0.11 41.75 -20.77
N GLU A 35 -0.61 40.88 -19.89
CA GLU A 35 -1.79 40.04 -20.14
C GLU A 35 -3.03 40.92 -20.42
N ASP A 36 -3.38 41.82 -19.49
CA ASP A 36 -4.54 42.72 -19.62
C ASP A 36 -4.51 43.60 -20.89
N VAL A 37 -3.32 44.05 -21.31
CA VAL A 37 -3.15 44.90 -22.50
C VAL A 37 -3.44 44.11 -23.78
N PHE A 38 -2.91 42.89 -23.89
CA PHE A 38 -3.15 42.06 -25.07
C PHE A 38 -4.57 41.49 -25.09
N ASP A 39 -5.18 41.22 -23.93
CA ASP A 39 -6.59 40.83 -23.83
C ASP A 39 -7.53 41.99 -24.25
N ALA A 40 -7.23 43.22 -23.86
CA ALA A 40 -7.98 44.40 -24.29
C ALA A 40 -7.85 44.69 -25.80
N ILE A 41 -6.67 44.45 -26.38
CA ILE A 41 -6.46 44.54 -27.84
C ILE A 41 -7.18 43.38 -28.55
N GLY A 42 -7.12 42.17 -27.97
CA GLY A 42 -7.78 40.99 -28.50
C GLY A 42 -9.29 41.17 -28.59
N SER A 43 -9.93 41.56 -27.48
CA SER A 43 -11.38 41.84 -27.44
C SER A 43 -11.86 42.89 -28.44
N TYR A 44 -11.03 43.92 -28.73
CA TYR A 44 -11.31 44.86 -29.82
C TYR A 44 -11.36 44.15 -31.18
N TRP A 45 -10.37 43.31 -31.49
CA TRP A 45 -10.34 42.58 -32.76
C TRP A 45 -11.44 41.52 -32.88
N GLU A 46 -11.86 40.89 -31.78
CA GLU A 46 -13.04 40.03 -31.76
C GLU A 46 -14.31 40.80 -32.16
N SER A 47 -14.48 42.01 -31.62
CA SER A 47 -15.62 42.87 -31.94
C SER A 47 -15.64 43.34 -33.39
N VAL A 48 -14.46 43.57 -33.99
CA VAL A 48 -14.32 44.06 -35.38
C VAL A 48 -14.41 42.92 -36.39
N THR A 49 -13.79 41.77 -36.10
CA THR A 49 -13.74 40.63 -37.03
C THR A 49 -14.96 39.74 -36.92
N GLY A 50 -15.69 39.80 -35.80
CA GLY A 50 -16.82 38.91 -35.50
C GLY A 50 -16.40 37.46 -35.25
N VAL A 51 -15.09 37.20 -35.14
CA VAL A 51 -14.51 35.88 -34.89
C VAL A 51 -13.83 35.92 -33.52
N MET A 52 -14.18 34.96 -32.64
CA MET A 52 -13.48 34.83 -31.36
C MET A 52 -12.03 34.42 -31.59
N ILE A 53 -11.11 35.03 -30.84
CA ILE A 53 -9.70 34.66 -30.87
C ILE A 53 -9.60 33.23 -30.34
N PRO A 54 -8.92 32.33 -31.06
CA PRO A 54 -8.76 30.96 -30.59
C PRO A 54 -7.93 30.95 -29.30
N GLU A 55 -8.58 30.74 -28.17
CA GLU A 55 -7.91 30.52 -26.89
C GLU A 55 -7.21 29.16 -26.89
N ARG A 56 -5.95 29.12 -26.45
CA ARG A 56 -5.36 27.85 -26.00
C ARG A 56 -6.07 27.42 -24.71
N ALA A 57 -6.47 26.16 -24.63
CA ALA A 57 -7.08 25.51 -23.45
C ALA A 57 -6.60 26.12 -22.12
N GLY A 58 -7.54 26.72 -21.37
CA GLY A 58 -7.26 27.66 -20.28
C GLY A 58 -6.55 27.07 -19.04
N ARG A 59 -6.05 27.98 -18.16
CA ARG A 59 -5.33 27.68 -16.91
C ARG A 59 -5.95 26.57 -16.03
N GLY A 60 -7.29 26.47 -15.99
CA GLY A 60 -8.00 25.47 -15.18
C GLY A 60 -7.88 24.03 -15.71
N GLU A 61 -7.73 23.87 -17.03
CA GLU A 61 -7.60 22.57 -17.67
C GLU A 61 -6.20 21.97 -17.44
N SER A 62 -5.17 22.83 -17.35
CA SER A 62 -3.80 22.46 -16.97
C SER A 62 -3.69 21.93 -15.54
N ALA A 63 -4.47 22.47 -14.60
CA ALA A 63 -4.47 22.02 -13.20
C ALA A 63 -5.08 20.61 -13.05
N ARG A 64 -6.17 20.32 -13.76
CA ARG A 64 -6.77 18.97 -13.82
C ARG A 64 -5.80 17.96 -14.39
N ASP A 65 -5.13 18.28 -15.50
CA ASP A 65 -4.14 17.40 -16.12
C ASP A 65 -2.99 17.12 -15.14
N GLY A 66 -2.46 18.16 -14.50
CA GLY A 66 -1.43 18.02 -13.47
C GLY A 66 -1.85 17.12 -12.32
N PHE A 67 -3.08 17.28 -11.82
CA PHE A 67 -3.63 16.42 -10.77
C PHE A 67 -3.73 14.96 -11.20
N LEU A 68 -4.25 14.67 -12.40
CA LEU A 68 -4.39 13.29 -12.89
C LEU A 68 -3.03 12.61 -13.05
N TYR A 69 -2.02 13.31 -13.58
CA TYR A 69 -0.67 12.78 -13.68
C TYR A 69 0.00 12.58 -12.30
N LEU A 70 -0.19 13.52 -11.37
CA LEU A 70 0.31 13.38 -10.00
C LEU A 70 -0.34 12.17 -9.31
N LEU A 71 -1.65 12.02 -9.42
CA LEU A 71 -2.40 10.91 -8.84
C LEU A 71 -1.96 9.57 -9.46
N ALA A 72 -1.81 9.51 -10.78
CA ALA A 72 -1.28 8.33 -11.46
C ALA A 72 0.12 7.96 -10.96
N PHE A 73 0.98 8.96 -10.75
CA PHE A 73 2.35 8.72 -10.30
C PHE A 73 2.42 8.26 -8.84
N ILE A 74 1.65 8.88 -7.94
CA ILE A 74 1.57 8.49 -6.54
C ILE A 74 1.03 7.06 -6.45
N THR A 75 -0.09 6.78 -7.12
CA THR A 75 -0.68 5.43 -7.09
C THR A 75 0.24 4.39 -7.69
N LEU A 76 0.93 4.70 -8.80
CA LEU A 76 1.98 3.85 -9.38
C LEU A 76 3.09 3.52 -8.38
N SER A 77 3.61 4.54 -7.72
CA SER A 77 4.70 4.41 -6.75
C SER A 77 4.27 3.55 -5.55
N VAL A 78 3.04 3.74 -5.07
CA VAL A 78 2.49 2.96 -3.95
C VAL A 78 2.33 1.50 -4.35
N TRP A 79 1.60 1.17 -5.42
CA TRP A 79 1.33 -0.24 -5.72
C TRP A 79 2.60 -0.98 -6.15
N SER A 80 3.54 -0.34 -6.86
CA SER A 80 4.80 -0.96 -7.25
C SER A 80 5.72 -1.23 -6.06
N SER A 81 5.81 -0.29 -5.10
CA SER A 81 6.59 -0.47 -3.87
C SER A 81 6.03 -1.58 -3.01
N GLN A 82 4.70 -1.65 -2.88
CA GLN A 82 4.03 -2.70 -2.10
C GLN A 82 4.16 -4.06 -2.78
N LEU A 83 4.10 -4.13 -4.11
CA LEU A 83 4.40 -5.34 -4.86
C LEU A 83 5.84 -5.82 -4.62
N GLY A 84 6.82 -4.92 -4.69
CA GLY A 84 8.22 -5.24 -4.38
C GLY A 84 8.40 -5.78 -2.96
N SER A 85 7.80 -5.11 -1.97
CA SER A 85 7.82 -5.55 -0.57
C SER A 85 7.16 -6.91 -0.35
N MET A 86 6.08 -7.20 -1.08
CA MET A 86 5.39 -8.50 -1.04
C MET A 86 6.25 -9.61 -1.65
N LEU A 87 6.88 -9.34 -2.80
CA LEU A 87 7.82 -10.29 -3.44
C LEU A 87 9.05 -10.57 -2.56
N PHE A 88 9.53 -9.58 -1.82
CA PHE A 88 10.63 -9.79 -0.87
C PHE A 88 10.27 -10.79 0.24
N GLN A 89 9.03 -10.75 0.72
CA GLN A 89 8.56 -11.72 1.70
C GLN A 89 8.41 -13.11 1.11
N PHE A 90 7.98 -13.22 -0.15
CA PHE A 90 7.94 -14.52 -0.83
C PHE A 90 9.35 -15.10 -0.99
N ILE A 91 10.33 -14.26 -1.32
CA ILE A 91 11.73 -14.65 -1.40
C ILE A 91 12.23 -15.12 -0.04
N ASP A 92 11.95 -14.39 1.04
CA ASP A 92 12.36 -14.80 2.39
C ASP A 92 11.68 -16.08 2.85
N HIS A 93 10.44 -16.33 2.41
CA HIS A 93 9.70 -17.55 2.72
C HIS A 93 10.27 -18.79 2.01
N TRP A 94 10.67 -18.67 0.74
CA TRP A 94 11.24 -19.79 -0.02
C TRP A 94 12.76 -19.97 0.17
N PHE A 95 13.46 -18.91 0.58
CA PHE A 95 14.89 -18.92 0.87
C PHE A 95 15.16 -18.43 2.30
N PRO A 96 14.73 -19.19 3.33
CA PRO A 96 14.96 -18.83 4.72
C PRO A 96 16.46 -18.82 5.03
N ASP A 97 16.87 -17.87 5.87
CA ASP A 97 18.26 -17.78 6.34
C ASP A 97 18.45 -18.68 7.56
N PRO A 98 19.36 -19.66 7.51
CA PRO A 98 19.58 -20.59 8.63
C PRO A 98 20.12 -19.89 9.89
N VAL A 99 20.64 -18.66 9.77
CA VAL A 99 21.25 -17.92 10.89
C VAL A 99 20.26 -16.96 11.55
N VAL A 100 19.21 -16.53 10.84
CA VAL A 100 18.28 -15.50 11.32
C VAL A 100 16.93 -16.13 11.62
N VAL A 101 16.60 -16.26 12.90
CA VAL A 101 15.25 -16.66 13.34
C VAL A 101 14.25 -15.58 12.89
N PRO A 102 13.20 -15.92 12.12
CA PRO A 102 12.22 -14.94 11.67
C PRO A 102 11.39 -14.41 12.85
N TRP A 103 11.72 -13.23 13.37
CA TRP A 103 10.96 -12.57 14.45
C TRP A 103 9.70 -11.85 13.96
N ARG A 104 9.46 -11.80 12.64
CA ARG A 104 8.35 -11.05 12.05
C ARG A 104 7.31 -12.01 11.47
N ASP A 105 6.07 -11.90 11.96
CA ASP A 105 4.93 -12.64 11.43
C ASP A 105 4.71 -12.22 9.96
N VAL A 106 5.14 -13.10 9.04
CA VAL A 106 5.04 -12.91 7.59
C VAL A 106 3.58 -12.62 7.21
N ARG A 107 2.60 -13.16 7.95
CA ARG A 107 1.17 -13.01 7.66
C ARG A 107 0.69 -11.56 7.81
N LEU A 108 1.08 -10.90 8.90
CA LEU A 108 0.71 -9.50 9.17
C LEU A 108 1.30 -8.55 8.12
N SER A 109 2.51 -8.83 7.66
CA SER A 109 3.13 -7.99 6.63
C SER A 109 2.41 -8.17 5.29
N VAL A 110 2.24 -9.41 4.79
CA VAL A 110 1.57 -9.72 3.51
C VAL A 110 0.19 -9.06 3.39
N THR A 111 -0.62 -9.09 4.45
CA THR A 111 -1.99 -8.51 4.42
C THR A 111 -2.00 -7.00 4.18
N TRP A 112 -1.03 -6.25 4.73
CA TRP A 112 -0.89 -4.81 4.49
C TRP A 112 -0.54 -4.49 3.03
N GLN A 113 0.38 -5.26 2.43
CA GLN A 113 0.73 -5.05 1.02
C GLN A 113 -0.43 -5.41 0.10
N MET A 114 -1.14 -6.50 0.37
CA MET A 114 -2.34 -6.86 -0.38
C MET A 114 -3.39 -5.74 -0.32
N ALA A 115 -3.75 -5.25 0.87
CA ALA A 115 -4.72 -4.17 1.01
C ALA A 115 -4.30 -2.90 0.25
N SER A 116 -3.02 -2.53 0.34
CA SER A 116 -2.48 -1.37 -0.35
C SER A 116 -2.54 -1.50 -1.88
N ILE A 117 -2.21 -2.68 -2.42
CA ILE A 117 -2.27 -2.96 -3.87
C ILE A 117 -3.73 -3.00 -4.34
N ALA A 118 -4.64 -3.63 -3.59
CA ALA A 118 -6.06 -3.70 -3.92
C ALA A 118 -6.73 -2.32 -4.07
N VAL A 119 -6.24 -1.31 -3.36
CA VAL A 119 -6.75 0.06 -3.47
C VAL A 119 -5.98 0.86 -4.52
N ALA A 120 -4.65 0.85 -4.48
CA ALA A 120 -3.83 1.71 -5.32
C ALA A 120 -3.84 1.29 -6.81
N PHE A 121 -3.86 -0.01 -7.11
CA PHE A 121 -3.80 -0.51 -8.49
C PHE A 121 -5.07 -0.16 -9.31
N PRO A 122 -6.31 -0.39 -8.81
CA PRO A 122 -7.51 0.01 -9.56
C PRO A 122 -7.58 1.51 -9.80
N ILE A 123 -7.18 2.34 -8.82
CA ILE A 123 -7.14 3.80 -8.98
C ILE A 123 -6.15 4.16 -10.09
N PHE A 124 -4.93 3.60 -10.06
CA PHE A 124 -3.94 3.80 -11.12
C PHE A 124 -4.49 3.41 -12.51
N ALA A 125 -5.11 2.23 -12.62
CA ALA A 125 -5.64 1.72 -13.88
C ALA A 125 -6.77 2.60 -14.44
N VAL A 126 -7.69 3.07 -13.58
CA VAL A 126 -8.77 4.00 -13.97
C VAL A 126 -8.20 5.34 -14.41
N VAL A 127 -7.31 5.94 -13.64
CA VAL A 127 -6.68 7.23 -13.97
C VAL A 127 -5.89 7.13 -15.27
N MET A 128 -5.09 6.07 -15.45
CA MET A 128 -4.37 5.83 -16.69
C MET A 128 -5.33 5.63 -17.88
N ARG A 129 -6.47 4.95 -17.70
CA ARG A 129 -7.49 4.81 -18.74
C ARG A 129 -8.13 6.15 -19.12
N ILE A 130 -8.35 7.04 -18.15
CA ILE A 130 -8.84 8.41 -18.39
C ILE A 130 -7.81 9.19 -19.20
N ILE A 131 -6.54 9.21 -18.75
CA ILE A 131 -5.44 9.90 -19.43
C ILE A 131 -5.29 9.41 -20.88
N LEU A 132 -5.32 8.10 -21.11
CA LEU A 132 -5.19 7.51 -22.45
C LEU A 132 -6.41 7.77 -23.35
N ARG A 133 -7.61 7.88 -22.77
CA ARG A 133 -8.82 8.28 -23.52
C ARG A 133 -8.76 9.74 -23.94
N GLU A 134 -8.42 10.64 -23.03
CA GLU A 134 -8.32 12.08 -23.30
C GLU A 134 -7.22 12.37 -24.33
N ALA A 135 -6.08 11.69 -24.22
CA ALA A 135 -5.01 11.70 -25.20
C ALA A 135 -5.46 11.33 -26.63
N ALA A 136 -6.44 10.44 -26.76
CA ALA A 136 -6.94 10.02 -28.06
C ALA A 136 -7.94 11.00 -28.69
N HIS A 137 -8.62 11.83 -27.87
CA HIS A 137 -9.60 12.81 -28.35
C HIS A 137 -8.99 14.20 -28.58
N SER A 138 -7.88 14.55 -27.93
CA SER A 138 -7.21 15.83 -28.12
C SER A 138 -5.69 15.67 -28.11
N PRO A 139 -5.06 15.45 -29.28
CA PRO A 139 -3.62 15.18 -29.38
C PRO A 139 -2.74 16.36 -28.94
N GLU A 140 -3.31 17.57 -28.82
CA GLU A 140 -2.59 18.76 -28.34
C GLU A 140 -2.39 18.76 -26.82
N ARG A 141 -3.22 18.02 -26.06
CA ARG A 141 -3.03 17.83 -24.61
C ARG A 141 -1.77 17.02 -24.26
N LEU A 142 -1.26 16.26 -25.23
CA LEU A 142 -0.02 15.49 -25.09
C LEU A 142 1.23 16.37 -24.97
N GLN A 143 1.15 17.67 -25.30
CA GLN A 143 2.27 18.61 -25.24
C GLN A 143 2.32 19.45 -23.96
N SER A 144 1.44 19.19 -22.98
CA SER A 144 1.46 19.90 -21.70
C SER A 144 2.85 19.80 -21.04
N GLY A 145 3.48 20.94 -20.76
CA GLY A 145 4.77 21.02 -20.06
C GLY A 145 4.76 20.30 -18.71
N VAL A 146 3.57 20.19 -18.10
CA VAL A 146 3.33 19.48 -16.84
C VAL A 146 3.60 17.98 -16.97
N ARG A 147 3.18 17.34 -18.07
CA ARG A 147 3.47 15.92 -18.33
C ARG A 147 4.96 15.67 -18.43
N ARG A 148 5.68 16.54 -19.15
CA ARG A 148 7.12 16.39 -19.36
C ARG A 148 7.86 16.48 -18.03
N TRP A 149 7.55 17.48 -17.22
CA TRP A 149 8.15 17.68 -15.90
C TRP A 149 7.81 16.54 -14.92
N LEU A 150 6.55 16.10 -14.84
CA LEU A 150 6.14 14.99 -13.98
C LEU A 150 6.73 13.64 -14.42
N THR A 151 6.89 13.41 -15.73
CA THR A 151 7.57 12.20 -16.23
C THR A 151 9.05 12.22 -15.90
N TYR A 152 9.71 13.39 -15.96
CA TYR A 152 11.09 13.51 -15.50
C TYR A 152 11.24 13.27 -14.00
N ILE A 153 10.30 13.75 -13.17
CA ILE A 153 10.28 13.43 -11.72
C ILE A 153 10.10 11.92 -11.50
N ALA A 154 9.20 11.29 -12.25
CA ALA A 154 8.98 9.84 -12.18
C ALA A 154 10.24 9.04 -12.54
N LEU A 155 10.92 9.44 -13.62
CA LEU A 155 12.18 8.85 -14.05
C LEU A 155 13.29 9.06 -13.02
N LEU A 156 13.36 10.25 -12.41
CA LEU A 156 14.31 10.54 -11.34
C LEU A 156 14.09 9.63 -10.14
N LEU A 157 12.86 9.52 -9.64
CA LEU A 157 12.54 8.66 -8.49
C LEU A 157 12.79 7.18 -8.78
N THR A 158 12.48 6.72 -10.00
CA THR A 158 12.77 5.35 -10.43
C THR A 158 14.28 5.10 -10.49
N ALA A 159 15.05 6.04 -11.04
CA ALA A 159 16.51 5.95 -11.08
C ALA A 159 17.13 6.01 -9.67
N SER A 160 16.58 6.82 -8.77
CA SER A 160 16.97 6.86 -7.35
C SER A 160 16.74 5.51 -6.67
N GLY A 161 15.61 4.85 -6.91
CA GLY A 161 15.34 3.50 -6.40
C GLY A 161 16.40 2.49 -6.82
N VAL A 162 16.70 2.43 -8.13
CA VAL A 162 17.76 1.57 -8.68
C VAL A 162 19.13 1.88 -8.06
N LEU A 163 19.43 3.16 -7.83
CA LEU A 163 20.68 3.58 -7.18
C LEU A 163 20.75 3.07 -5.73
N CYS A 164 19.67 3.20 -4.96
CA CYS A 164 19.59 2.70 -3.59
C CYS A 164 19.79 1.18 -3.54
N ASP A 165 19.19 0.43 -4.46
CA ASP A 165 19.39 -1.03 -4.53
C ASP A 165 20.83 -1.41 -4.90
N LEU A 166 21.44 -0.67 -5.82
CA LEU A 166 22.84 -0.90 -6.19
C LEU A 166 23.79 -0.61 -5.03
N ILE A 167 23.49 0.41 -4.23
CA ILE A 167 24.23 0.71 -2.99
C ILE A 167 24.06 -0.42 -1.98
N ALA A 168 22.84 -0.89 -1.74
CA ALA A 168 22.58 -2.03 -0.86
C ALA A 168 23.29 -3.31 -1.35
N PHE A 169 23.41 -3.48 -2.67
CA PHE A 169 24.16 -4.56 -3.30
C PHE A 169 25.65 -4.47 -2.98
N LEU A 170 26.23 -3.30 -3.18
CA LEU A 170 27.64 -3.12 -2.91
C LEU A 170 27.96 -3.30 -1.43
N ASP A 171 27.13 -2.77 -0.52
CA ASP A 171 27.31 -2.92 0.92
C ASP A 171 27.30 -4.39 1.37
N ARG A 172 26.32 -5.18 0.90
CA ARG A 172 26.23 -6.61 1.23
C ARG A 172 27.31 -7.45 0.56
N PHE A 173 27.72 -7.08 -0.65
CA PHE A 173 28.85 -7.69 -1.34
C PHE A 173 30.15 -7.48 -0.55
N LEU A 174 30.42 -6.26 -0.09
CA LEU A 174 31.60 -5.89 0.70
C LEU A 174 31.60 -6.57 2.07
N GLN A 175 30.44 -6.82 2.68
CA GLN A 175 30.31 -7.56 3.93
C GLN A 175 30.46 -9.09 3.77
N GLY A 176 30.67 -9.61 2.55
CA GLY A 176 30.75 -11.05 2.29
C GLY A 176 29.41 -11.80 2.45
N GLY A 177 28.30 -11.07 2.54
CA GLY A 177 26.96 -11.58 2.82
C GLY A 177 26.09 -11.78 1.57
N LEU A 178 26.71 -12.11 0.43
CA LEU A 178 25.99 -12.44 -0.81
C LEU A 178 25.12 -13.69 -0.60
N THR A 179 23.88 -13.46 -0.19
CA THR A 179 22.88 -14.51 0.02
C THR A 179 21.98 -14.60 -1.22
N THR A 180 21.49 -15.78 -1.55
CA THR A 180 20.55 -15.99 -2.69
C THR A 180 19.32 -15.09 -2.60
N ARG A 181 18.76 -14.94 -1.38
CA ARG A 181 17.67 -13.99 -1.09
C ARG A 181 18.01 -12.56 -1.52
N PHE A 182 19.25 -12.14 -1.31
CA PHE A 182 19.67 -10.78 -1.58
C PHE A 182 19.72 -10.51 -3.08
N VAL A 183 20.31 -11.43 -3.85
CA VAL A 183 20.36 -11.37 -5.31
C VAL A 183 18.95 -11.35 -5.91
N LEU A 184 18.05 -12.21 -5.43
CA LEU A 184 16.66 -12.26 -5.90
C LEU A 184 15.90 -10.96 -5.59
N LYS A 185 16.13 -10.34 -4.43
CA LYS A 185 15.50 -9.07 -4.06
C LYS A 185 15.99 -7.94 -4.97
N VAL A 186 17.29 -7.82 -5.20
CA VAL A 186 17.86 -6.81 -6.10
C VAL A 186 17.34 -6.98 -7.53
N LEU A 187 17.33 -8.23 -8.04
CA LEU A 187 16.79 -8.53 -9.37
C LEU A 187 15.31 -8.16 -9.48
N THR A 188 14.52 -8.40 -8.43
CA THR A 188 13.11 -8.02 -8.37
C THR A 188 12.93 -6.51 -8.56
N VAL A 189 13.70 -5.68 -7.85
CA VAL A 189 13.56 -4.23 -8.01
C VAL A 189 14.04 -3.77 -9.37
N LEU A 190 15.14 -4.33 -9.88
CA LEU A 190 15.64 -4.01 -11.23
C LEU A 190 14.58 -4.32 -12.30
N VAL A 191 13.88 -5.45 -12.21
CA VAL A 191 12.78 -5.79 -13.11
C VAL A 191 11.61 -4.82 -12.99
N ILE A 192 11.17 -4.48 -11.77
CA ILE A 192 10.04 -3.55 -11.55
C ILE A 192 10.39 -2.15 -12.06
N CYS A 193 11.51 -1.57 -11.60
CA CYS A 193 11.97 -0.25 -11.99
C CYS A 193 12.29 -0.19 -13.49
N GLY A 194 12.94 -1.22 -14.03
CA GLY A 194 13.26 -1.33 -15.45
C GLY A 194 12.00 -1.39 -16.32
N ALA A 195 10.99 -2.17 -15.93
CA ALA A 195 9.72 -2.23 -16.65
C ALA A 195 8.97 -0.89 -16.65
N ILE A 196 8.92 -0.22 -15.50
CA ILE A 196 8.33 1.12 -15.37
C ILE A 196 9.10 2.12 -16.23
N PHE A 197 10.43 2.12 -16.14
CA PHE A 197 11.30 3.00 -16.92
C PHE A 197 11.11 2.81 -18.43
N VAL A 198 11.12 1.56 -18.93
CA VAL A 198 10.91 1.25 -20.35
C VAL A 198 9.52 1.70 -20.81
N TYR A 199 8.48 1.50 -19.99
CA TYR A 199 7.13 1.96 -20.29
C TYR A 199 7.06 3.49 -20.44
N TYR A 200 7.60 4.25 -19.48
CA TYR A 200 7.57 5.71 -19.51
C TYR A 200 8.51 6.32 -20.55
N LEU A 201 9.68 5.73 -20.79
CA LEU A 201 10.57 6.16 -21.86
C LEU A 201 9.94 5.96 -23.24
N GLY A 202 9.22 4.84 -23.43
CA GLY A 202 8.41 4.60 -24.62
C GLY A 202 7.30 5.63 -24.80
N SER A 203 6.70 6.08 -23.69
CA SER A 203 5.66 7.12 -23.72
C SER A 203 6.18 8.49 -24.15
N LEU A 204 7.45 8.80 -23.89
CA LEU A 204 8.09 10.05 -24.31
C LEU A 204 8.42 10.08 -25.81
N ARG A 205 8.51 8.92 -26.46
CA ARG A 205 8.86 8.76 -27.87
C ARG A 205 7.65 8.79 -28.81
N TRP A 206 6.43 9.04 -28.32
CA TRP A 206 5.25 9.13 -29.19
C TRP A 206 5.35 10.32 -30.15
N GLY A 207 5.64 10.01 -31.42
CA GLY A 207 5.49 10.87 -32.56
C GLY A 207 4.06 10.85 -33.11
N ARG A 208 3.75 11.91 -33.85
CA ARG A 208 2.41 12.33 -34.27
C ARG A 208 1.96 11.61 -35.55
N SER A 209 2.06 10.27 -35.61
CA SER A 209 1.52 9.46 -36.71
C SER A 209 0.37 8.56 -36.22
N ASP A 210 -0.65 8.35 -37.05
CA ASP A 210 -1.85 7.58 -36.67
C ASP A 210 -1.53 6.10 -36.35
N ASP A 211 -0.50 5.55 -37.00
CA ASP A 211 0.02 4.21 -36.71
C ASP A 211 0.69 4.15 -35.32
N GLU A 212 1.41 5.19 -34.93
CA GLU A 212 2.01 5.29 -33.60
C GLU A 212 0.98 5.39 -32.47
N LEU A 213 -0.18 6.02 -32.73
CA LEU A 213 -1.28 6.09 -31.77
C LEU A 213 -1.98 4.73 -31.57
N ARG A 214 -2.16 3.94 -32.65
CA ARG A 214 -2.66 2.55 -32.55
C ARG A 214 -1.67 1.67 -31.80
N GLN A 215 -0.38 1.79 -32.12
CA GLN A 215 0.69 1.08 -31.42
C GLN A 215 0.78 1.51 -29.94
N ALA A 216 0.40 2.77 -29.64
CA ALA A 216 0.29 3.28 -28.28
C ALA A 216 -0.74 2.56 -27.43
N LYS A 217 -1.95 2.48 -27.97
CA LYS A 217 -3.07 1.80 -27.33
C LYS A 217 -2.76 0.32 -27.12
N LYS A 218 -2.13 -0.33 -28.12
CA LYS A 218 -1.74 -1.75 -27.99
C LYS A 218 -0.69 -1.96 -26.90
N ARG A 219 0.37 -1.14 -26.85
CA ARG A 219 1.42 -1.25 -25.81
C ARG A 219 0.89 -0.97 -24.41
N SER A 220 0.08 0.06 -24.24
CA SER A 220 -0.56 0.37 -22.95
C SER A 220 -1.52 -0.71 -22.50
N LEU A 221 -2.28 -1.32 -23.42
CA LEU A 221 -3.18 -2.43 -23.10
C LEU A 221 -2.43 -3.71 -22.73
N ILE A 222 -1.33 -4.04 -23.43
CA ILE A 222 -0.44 -5.16 -23.06
C ILE A 222 0.17 -4.93 -21.68
N PHE A 223 0.69 -3.73 -21.40
CA PHE A 223 1.29 -3.41 -20.11
C PHE A 223 0.26 -3.42 -18.97
N GLY A 224 -0.95 -2.91 -19.23
CA GLY A 224 -2.07 -2.97 -18.29
C GLY A 224 -2.53 -4.39 -18.00
N ALA A 225 -2.64 -5.24 -19.03
CA ALA A 225 -3.00 -6.65 -18.86
C ALA A 225 -1.89 -7.43 -18.12
N GLY A 226 -0.62 -7.18 -18.46
CA GLY A 226 0.52 -7.78 -17.80
C GLY A 226 0.61 -7.40 -16.33
N SER A 227 0.45 -6.11 -15.99
CA SER A 227 0.47 -5.66 -14.59
C SER A 227 -0.71 -6.21 -13.79
N LEU A 228 -1.91 -6.28 -14.38
CA LEU A 228 -3.06 -6.94 -13.76
C LEU A 228 -2.77 -8.42 -13.48
N ALA A 229 -2.22 -9.15 -14.44
CA ALA A 229 -1.87 -10.57 -14.27
C ALA A 229 -0.85 -10.76 -13.14
N VAL A 230 0.19 -9.93 -13.08
CA VAL A 230 1.19 -9.97 -12.00
C VAL A 230 0.55 -9.68 -10.64
N VAL A 231 -0.33 -8.69 -10.54
CA VAL A 231 -1.06 -8.38 -9.29
C VAL A 231 -1.94 -9.55 -8.86
N VAL A 232 -2.68 -10.16 -9.78
CA VAL A 232 -3.54 -11.32 -9.48
C VAL A 232 -2.70 -12.52 -9.01
N ILE A 233 -1.60 -12.82 -9.71
CA ILE A 233 -0.68 -13.90 -9.31
C ILE A 233 -0.11 -13.62 -7.92
N ALA A 234 0.38 -12.41 -7.66
CA ALA A 234 0.91 -12.03 -6.35
C ALA A 234 -0.16 -12.16 -5.25
N PHE A 235 -1.41 -11.78 -5.54
CA PHE A 235 -2.54 -11.97 -4.63
C PHE A 235 -2.83 -13.44 -4.33
N CYS A 236 -2.90 -14.29 -5.36
CA CYS A 236 -3.11 -15.72 -5.19
C CYS A 236 -2.00 -16.35 -4.35
N THR A 237 -0.73 -16.06 -4.66
CA THR A 237 0.42 -16.51 -3.87
C THR A 237 0.35 -15.97 -2.44
N GLY A 238 -0.02 -14.71 -2.25
CA GLY A 238 -0.19 -14.09 -0.94
C GLY A 238 -1.25 -14.80 -0.09
N LEU A 239 -2.39 -15.16 -0.68
CA LEU A 239 -3.44 -15.93 -0.02
C LEU A 239 -3.00 -17.35 0.33
N THR A 240 -2.15 -17.99 -0.48
CA THR A 240 -1.61 -19.32 -0.15
C THR A 240 -0.65 -19.30 1.04
N ILE A 241 0.14 -18.23 1.20
CA ILE A 241 1.13 -18.11 2.28
C ILE A 241 0.51 -17.54 3.56
N ALA A 242 -0.22 -16.43 3.44
CA ALA A 242 -0.83 -15.76 4.58
C ALA A 242 -2.10 -16.49 5.08
N GLY A 243 -2.78 -17.24 4.21
CA GLY A 243 -4.10 -17.80 4.49
C GLY A 243 -5.22 -16.79 4.23
N THR A 244 -6.46 -17.29 4.12
CA THR A 244 -7.64 -16.44 3.88
C THR A 244 -8.08 -15.71 5.15
N PRO A 245 -8.86 -14.61 5.04
CA PRO A 245 -9.39 -13.89 6.21
C PRO A 245 -10.21 -14.77 7.17
N SER A 246 -10.89 -15.80 6.65
CA SER A 246 -11.62 -16.75 7.49
C SER A 246 -10.68 -17.61 8.32
N VAL A 247 -9.59 -18.12 7.74
CA VAL A 247 -8.55 -18.86 8.46
C VAL A 247 -7.86 -17.97 9.50
N GLN A 248 -7.60 -16.70 9.16
CA GLN A 248 -7.00 -15.75 10.10
C GLN A 248 -7.86 -15.53 11.35
N ARG A 249 -9.19 -15.50 11.22
CA ARG A 249 -10.09 -15.44 12.39
C ARG A 249 -10.01 -16.70 13.26
N LEU A 250 -9.82 -17.88 12.66
CA LEU A 250 -9.66 -19.13 13.39
C LEU A 250 -8.32 -19.15 14.15
N VAL A 251 -7.23 -18.72 13.51
CA VAL A 251 -5.91 -18.58 14.14
C VAL A 251 -5.96 -17.60 15.32
N GLU A 252 -6.59 -16.44 15.14
CA GLU A 252 -6.73 -15.44 16.21
C GLU A 252 -7.63 -15.94 17.35
N ALA A 253 -8.68 -16.71 17.05
CA ALA A 253 -9.48 -17.37 18.07
C ALA A 253 -8.66 -18.40 18.86
N ASP A 254 -7.80 -19.18 18.18
CA ASP A 254 -6.88 -20.13 18.82
C ASP A 254 -5.83 -19.45 19.68
N ARG A 255 -5.23 -18.34 19.23
CA ARG A 255 -4.33 -17.50 20.03
C ARG A 255 -5.01 -16.99 21.30
N ARG A 256 -6.25 -16.50 21.20
CA ARG A 256 -7.05 -16.09 22.37
C ARG A 256 -7.36 -17.24 23.31
N ARG A 257 -7.66 -18.44 22.78
CA ARG A 257 -7.86 -19.65 23.61
C ARG A 257 -6.61 -19.97 24.42
N VAL A 258 -5.44 -19.98 23.79
CA VAL A 258 -4.16 -20.18 24.50
C VAL A 258 -3.94 -19.12 25.58
N ASP A 259 -4.17 -17.85 25.28
CA ASP A 259 -4.00 -16.77 26.26
C ASP A 259 -5.00 -16.84 27.42
N ASP A 260 -6.24 -17.25 27.15
CA ASP A 260 -7.23 -17.50 28.20
C ASP A 260 -6.79 -18.66 29.11
N LEU A 261 -6.31 -19.77 28.53
CA LEU A 261 -5.78 -20.91 29.28
C LEU A 261 -4.57 -20.51 30.13
N ARG A 262 -3.66 -19.68 29.61
CA ARG A 262 -2.53 -19.11 30.37
C ARG A 262 -3.01 -18.31 31.56
N GLN A 263 -3.99 -17.43 31.35
CA GLN A 263 -4.53 -16.59 32.42
C GLN A 263 -5.27 -17.41 33.48
N LEU A 264 -5.99 -18.46 33.08
CA LEU A 264 -6.64 -19.40 34.00
C LEU A 264 -5.59 -20.15 34.84
N ALA A 265 -4.56 -20.70 34.19
CA ALA A 265 -3.48 -21.40 34.89
C ALA A 265 -2.72 -20.48 35.86
N ALA A 266 -2.50 -19.22 35.47
CA ALA A 266 -1.86 -18.22 36.32
C ALA A 266 -2.69 -17.87 37.55
N GLY A 267 -4.02 -17.78 37.40
CA GLY A 267 -4.90 -17.53 38.54
C GLY A 267 -4.98 -18.74 39.48
N MET A 268 -4.91 -19.98 38.95
CA MET A 268 -4.76 -21.20 39.76
C MET A 268 -3.46 -21.21 40.57
N TYR A 269 -2.34 -20.92 39.92
CA TYR A 269 -1.03 -20.79 40.55
C TYR A 269 -1.03 -19.70 41.63
N GLY A 270 -1.53 -18.50 41.30
CA GLY A 270 -1.63 -17.39 42.24
C GLY A 270 -2.59 -17.64 43.42
N ARG A 271 -3.59 -18.52 43.27
CA ARG A 271 -4.43 -18.99 44.38
C ARG A 271 -3.64 -19.90 45.31
N HIS A 272 -2.94 -20.88 44.74
CA HIS A 272 -2.13 -21.82 45.51
C HIS A 272 -1.05 -21.11 46.32
N GLN A 273 -0.38 -20.12 45.72
CA GLN A 273 0.63 -19.30 46.40
C GLN A 273 0.08 -18.49 47.59
N ARG A 274 -1.17 -18.04 47.51
CA ARG A 274 -1.83 -17.26 48.59
C ARG A 274 -2.44 -18.16 49.67
N SER A 275 -2.32 -19.48 49.54
CA SER A 275 -2.87 -20.42 50.51
C SER A 275 -2.13 -20.38 51.83
N LEU A 276 -2.88 -20.30 52.93
CA LEU A 276 -2.34 -20.43 54.29
C LEU A 276 -1.88 -21.86 54.60
N ASN A 277 -2.35 -22.87 53.85
CA ASN A 277 -1.96 -24.27 54.03
C ASN A 277 -1.83 -24.99 52.67
N PRO A 278 -0.72 -24.76 51.93
CA PRO A 278 -0.55 -25.24 50.56
C PRO A 278 -0.44 -26.78 50.45
N GLN A 279 -0.07 -27.48 51.53
CA GLN A 279 0.08 -28.94 51.52
C GLN A 279 -1.24 -29.70 51.56
N THR A 280 -2.29 -29.10 52.13
CA THR A 280 -3.60 -29.73 52.33
C THR A 280 -4.70 -29.16 51.44
N GLN A 281 -4.39 -28.14 50.63
CA GLN A 281 -5.37 -27.51 49.77
C GLN A 281 -5.68 -28.39 48.56
N ALA A 282 -6.84 -29.02 48.58
CA ALA A 282 -7.40 -29.74 47.45
C ALA A 282 -7.77 -28.78 46.30
N LEU A 283 -7.67 -29.28 45.07
CA LEU A 283 -8.17 -28.59 43.88
C LEU A 283 -9.69 -28.35 43.99
N PRO A 284 -10.17 -27.15 43.63
CA PRO A 284 -11.61 -26.89 43.63
C PRO A 284 -12.35 -27.80 42.64
N PRO A 285 -13.59 -28.21 42.96
CA PRO A 285 -14.39 -29.07 42.08
C PRO A 285 -14.84 -28.33 40.81
N ARG A 286 -14.85 -26.99 40.82
CA ARG A 286 -15.24 -26.14 39.69
C ARG A 286 -14.21 -25.06 39.45
N LEU A 287 -13.99 -24.74 38.19
CA LEU A 287 -13.07 -23.67 37.76
C LEU A 287 -13.49 -22.29 38.30
N SER A 288 -14.79 -22.04 38.42
CA SER A 288 -15.36 -20.79 38.97
C SER A 288 -14.88 -20.49 40.38
N ASP A 289 -14.79 -21.55 41.19
CA ASP A 289 -14.45 -21.45 42.60
C ASP A 289 -12.96 -21.21 42.78
N ALA A 290 -12.18 -21.48 41.74
CA ALA A 290 -10.73 -21.49 41.74
C ALA A 290 -10.11 -20.15 41.32
N VAL A 291 -10.65 -19.51 40.29
CA VAL A 291 -10.02 -18.34 39.62
C VAL A 291 -10.81 -17.02 39.79
N GLY A 292 -11.98 -17.06 40.44
CA GLY A 292 -12.83 -15.89 40.69
C GLY A 292 -13.75 -15.51 39.51
N VAL A 293 -14.64 -14.54 39.73
CA VAL A 293 -15.74 -14.21 38.81
C VAL A 293 -15.23 -13.70 37.45
N ASP A 294 -14.15 -12.92 37.41
CA ASP A 294 -13.61 -12.40 36.14
C ASP A 294 -13.03 -13.50 35.24
N ALA A 295 -12.54 -14.58 35.84
CA ALA A 295 -12.07 -15.74 35.09
C ALA A 295 -13.20 -16.61 34.54
N THR A 296 -14.37 -16.60 35.16
CA THR A 296 -15.58 -17.29 34.62
C THR A 296 -16.19 -16.59 33.41
N ARG A 297 -15.84 -15.30 33.18
CA ARG A 297 -16.23 -14.57 31.97
C ARG A 297 -15.37 -14.94 30.76
N ARG A 298 -14.21 -15.58 30.96
CA ARG A 298 -13.40 -16.11 29.86
C ARG A 298 -14.07 -17.37 29.33
N VAL A 299 -14.68 -17.23 28.17
CA VAL A 299 -15.31 -18.31 27.41
C VAL A 299 -14.63 -18.40 26.06
N ASP A 300 -14.73 -19.56 25.42
CA ASP A 300 -14.22 -19.77 24.08
C ASP A 300 -14.80 -18.69 23.13
N PRO A 301 -13.95 -17.89 22.46
CA PRO A 301 -14.39 -16.77 21.64
C PRO A 301 -15.23 -17.19 20.42
N ALA A 302 -15.12 -18.45 19.97
CA ALA A 302 -15.89 -18.94 18.83
C ALA A 302 -17.17 -19.66 19.24
N SER A 303 -17.15 -20.44 20.34
CA SER A 303 -18.29 -21.26 20.76
C SER A 303 -19.11 -20.66 21.91
N GLY A 304 -18.57 -19.66 22.62
CA GLY A 304 -19.19 -19.04 23.80
C GLY A 304 -19.27 -19.96 25.03
N ARG A 305 -18.64 -21.14 24.98
CA ARG A 305 -18.66 -22.13 26.07
C ARG A 305 -17.52 -21.89 27.05
N PRO A 306 -17.70 -22.17 28.36
CA PRO A 306 -16.60 -22.11 29.31
C PRO A 306 -15.55 -23.18 28.97
N TYR A 307 -14.29 -22.87 29.29
CA TYR A 307 -13.19 -23.84 29.13
C TYR A 307 -13.39 -25.05 30.04
N GLU A 308 -13.00 -26.22 29.53
CA GLU A 308 -13.13 -27.48 30.26
C GLU A 308 -11.99 -27.60 31.27
N TYR A 309 -12.35 -27.97 32.50
CA TYR A 309 -11.42 -28.15 33.61
C TYR A 309 -11.60 -29.54 34.20
N ILE A 310 -10.50 -30.29 34.29
CA ILE A 310 -10.47 -31.65 34.81
C ILE A 310 -9.47 -31.69 35.97
N PRO A 311 -9.93 -31.77 37.24
CA PRO A 311 -9.02 -31.96 38.36
C PRO A 311 -8.40 -33.37 38.30
N LEU A 312 -7.10 -33.47 38.51
CA LEU A 312 -6.37 -34.73 38.63
C LEU A 312 -5.92 -34.94 40.08
N GLU A 313 -5.12 -35.97 40.33
CA GLU A 313 -4.56 -36.25 41.65
C GLU A 313 -3.64 -35.13 42.15
N GLY A 314 -3.82 -34.76 43.42
CA GLY A 314 -2.98 -33.76 44.11
C GLY A 314 -3.28 -32.33 43.67
N THR A 315 -2.26 -31.64 43.15
CA THR A 315 -2.34 -30.26 42.65
C THR A 315 -2.32 -30.17 41.12
N ARG A 316 -2.38 -31.32 40.44
CA ARG A 316 -2.39 -31.39 38.98
C ARG A 316 -3.80 -31.25 38.42
N TYR A 317 -3.93 -30.56 37.30
CA TYR A 317 -5.19 -30.39 36.60
C TYR A 317 -4.97 -30.23 35.10
N GLN A 318 -6.03 -30.47 34.33
CA GLN A 318 -6.04 -30.22 32.90
C GLN A 318 -6.99 -29.09 32.55
N LEU A 319 -6.56 -28.24 31.60
CA LEU A 319 -7.42 -27.30 30.92
C LEU A 319 -7.48 -27.66 29.44
N CYS A 320 -8.69 -27.81 28.91
CA CYS A 320 -8.91 -28.18 27.53
C CYS A 320 -9.64 -27.11 26.75
N ALA A 321 -9.28 -26.97 25.47
CA ALA A 321 -9.96 -26.14 24.50
C ALA A 321 -10.08 -26.89 23.17
N ALA A 322 -11.06 -26.48 22.35
CA ALA A 322 -11.26 -27.02 21.00
C ALA A 322 -10.64 -26.06 19.98
N PHE A 323 -9.44 -26.37 19.49
CA PHE A 323 -8.71 -25.54 18.54
C PHE A 323 -9.22 -25.76 17.11
N ALA A 324 -9.25 -24.69 16.32
CA ALA A 324 -9.76 -24.74 14.95
C ALA A 324 -8.68 -25.10 13.94
N VAL A 325 -7.43 -24.71 14.20
CA VAL A 325 -6.26 -24.97 13.36
C VAL A 325 -5.13 -25.60 14.17
N THR A 326 -4.16 -26.21 13.47
CA THR A 326 -2.93 -26.68 14.10
C THR A 326 -1.87 -25.59 14.11
N ASN A 327 -1.08 -25.53 15.19
CA ASN A 327 0.13 -24.71 15.30
C ASN A 327 1.38 -25.56 15.60
N ALA A 328 1.33 -26.87 15.35
CA ALA A 328 2.41 -27.81 15.70
C ALA A 328 3.76 -27.44 15.05
N ASP A 329 3.70 -26.85 13.86
CA ASP A 329 4.86 -26.40 13.08
C ASP A 329 5.14 -24.89 13.21
N GLU A 330 4.35 -24.16 14.01
CA GLU A 330 4.53 -22.72 14.18
C GLU A 330 5.76 -22.43 15.08
N VAL A 331 6.80 -21.85 14.49
CA VAL A 331 7.97 -21.35 15.21
C VAL A 331 7.87 -19.81 15.23
N PRO A 332 7.93 -19.14 16.39
CA PRO A 332 8.50 -19.58 17.66
C PRO A 332 7.45 -19.95 18.74
N ALA A 333 6.38 -20.69 18.41
CA ALA A 333 5.44 -21.08 19.45
C ALA A 333 6.13 -22.00 20.49
N PRO A 334 5.95 -21.73 21.81
CA PRO A 334 6.46 -22.59 22.87
C PRO A 334 6.04 -24.04 22.64
N ILE A 335 6.94 -25.00 22.83
CA ILE A 335 6.64 -26.44 22.61
C ILE A 335 5.41 -26.86 23.41
N PHE A 336 5.26 -26.34 24.63
CA PHE A 336 4.13 -26.66 25.50
C PHE A 336 2.78 -26.24 24.93
N TRP A 337 2.71 -25.13 24.18
CA TRP A 337 1.46 -24.57 23.66
C TRP A 337 1.15 -25.04 22.23
N ARG A 338 1.86 -26.05 21.74
CA ARG A 338 1.58 -26.68 20.45
C ARG A 338 0.34 -27.57 20.56
N HIS A 339 -0.53 -27.47 19.58
CA HIS A 339 -1.78 -28.19 19.48
C HIS A 339 -2.10 -28.56 18.03
N GLU A 340 -2.86 -29.65 17.87
CA GLU A 340 -3.50 -30.01 16.62
C GLU A 340 -4.88 -29.36 16.53
N ALA A 341 -5.50 -29.43 15.35
CA ALA A 341 -6.89 -29.04 15.21
C ALA A 341 -7.78 -30.05 15.98
N GLY A 342 -8.74 -29.53 16.76
CA GLY A 342 -9.61 -30.33 17.62
C GLY A 342 -9.37 -30.10 19.12
N ARG A 343 -9.90 -31.02 19.94
CA ARG A 343 -9.82 -30.91 21.40
C ARG A 343 -8.40 -31.26 21.87
N THR A 344 -7.72 -30.28 22.46
CA THR A 344 -6.39 -30.47 23.09
C THR A 344 -6.45 -30.04 24.55
N CYS A 345 -5.82 -30.83 25.43
CA CYS A 345 -5.76 -30.60 26.87
C CYS A 345 -4.31 -30.37 27.30
N PHE A 346 -4.07 -29.29 28.04
CA PHE A 346 -2.77 -28.99 28.63
C PHE A 346 -2.79 -29.35 30.10
N THR A 347 -1.74 -30.02 30.57
CA THR A 347 -1.60 -30.44 31.96
C THR A 347 -0.76 -29.42 32.72
N PHE A 348 -1.26 -28.98 33.87
CA PHE A 348 -0.61 -28.02 34.75
C PHE A 348 -0.49 -28.58 36.16
N ASP A 349 0.45 -28.06 36.93
CA ASP A 349 0.51 -28.21 38.38
C ASP A 349 0.29 -26.84 39.02
N ALA A 350 -0.65 -26.72 39.97
CA ALA A 350 -0.93 -25.47 40.66
C ALA A 350 0.25 -24.98 41.53
N LYS A 351 1.24 -25.85 41.81
CA LYS A 351 2.48 -25.50 42.53
C LYS A 351 3.52 -24.84 41.63
N GLU A 352 3.47 -25.08 40.33
CA GLU A 352 4.46 -24.61 39.38
C GLU A 352 3.94 -23.41 38.61
N SER A 353 4.85 -22.47 38.28
CA SER A 353 4.47 -21.38 37.39
C SER A 353 4.08 -21.96 36.04
N PRO A 354 2.96 -21.53 35.43
CA PRO A 354 2.63 -21.97 34.08
C PRO A 354 3.74 -21.56 33.10
N PRO A 355 3.96 -22.35 32.04
CA PRO A 355 4.97 -22.04 31.03
C PRO A 355 4.54 -20.81 30.23
N TRP A 356 5.26 -19.70 30.46
CA TRP A 356 5.04 -18.40 29.81
C TRP A 356 5.81 -18.21 28.51
N GLN A 357 6.75 -19.12 28.21
CA GLN A 357 7.65 -19.13 27.05
C GLN A 357 7.74 -20.51 26.42
#